data_AF-A0A7S0GAU6-F1
#
_entry.id   AF-A0A7S0GAU6-F1
#
_cell.length_a   1.000
_cell.length_b   1.000
_cell.length_c   1.000
_cell.angle_alpha   90.00
_cell.angle_beta   90.00
_cell.angle_gamma   90.00
#
_symmetry.space_group_name_H-M   'P 1'
#
loop_
_entity.id
_entity.type
_entity.pdbx_description
1 polymer ?
#
loop_
_entity_poly.entity_id
_entity_poly.type
_entity_poly.pdbx_seq_one_letter_code
_entity_poly.pdbx_strand_id
1 'polypeptide(L)'
;MSDQNKKGLRSEEVSSIQHLWFGHSNLPKDEDFSFAYKVAKCVAAVDGLHEMEAYRLKSRMAAIGAPSHVIEEVEAFDVSSVTAKEMFDLFSKVDVPDMMKAGTAAFIAYEALSVSIGDGELSDKETIELRSSVGILGLSENIFDDLVNVVLEEEAIRKKRIGIISAAYGGSESGDSFRFKHSA
;
A
#
# COMPACT_ATOMS: atom_id res chain seq x y z
N MET A 1 9.28 -11.58 -28.48
CA MET A 1 9.59 -10.22 -27.99
C MET A 1 10.93 -10.24 -27.29
N SER A 2 11.84 -9.33 -27.62
CA SER A 2 13.13 -9.17 -26.93
C SER A 2 12.92 -8.73 -25.48
N ASP A 3 13.87 -9.03 -24.60
CA ASP A 3 13.79 -8.62 -23.18
C ASP A 3 13.80 -7.10 -22.99
N GLN A 4 14.39 -6.35 -23.94
CA GLN A 4 14.30 -4.90 -23.97
C GLN A 4 12.86 -4.41 -24.27
N ASN A 5 12.13 -5.07 -25.17
CA ASN A 5 10.73 -4.72 -25.44
C ASN A 5 9.82 -5.07 -24.26
N LYS A 6 10.09 -6.17 -23.54
CA LYS A 6 9.38 -6.52 -22.29
C LYS A 6 9.65 -5.50 -21.18
N LYS A 7 10.89 -5.03 -21.04
CA LYS A 7 11.28 -4.02 -20.05
C LYS A 7 10.66 -2.65 -20.36
N GLY A 8 10.58 -2.27 -21.64
CA GLY A 8 9.93 -1.03 -22.10
C GLY A 8 8.42 -1.02 -21.87
N LEU A 9 7.71 -2.10 -22.23
CA LEU A 9 6.26 -2.19 -22.00
C LEU A 9 5.89 -2.12 -20.52
N ARG A 10 6.65 -2.83 -19.67
CA ARG A 10 6.48 -2.78 -18.23
C ARG A 10 6.67 -1.37 -17.66
N SER A 11 7.56 -0.56 -18.25
CA SER A 11 7.78 0.81 -17.79
C SER A 11 6.60 1.74 -18.06
N GLU A 12 5.96 1.64 -19.24
CA GLU A 12 4.79 2.46 -19.58
C GLU A 12 3.56 2.03 -18.77
N GLU A 13 3.36 0.73 -18.60
CA GLU A 13 2.29 0.18 -17.76
C GLU A 13 2.40 0.69 -16.32
N VAL A 14 3.57 0.56 -15.70
CA VAL A 14 3.79 1.07 -14.33
C VAL A 14 3.65 2.59 -14.28
N SER A 15 4.20 3.35 -15.23
CA SER A 15 4.01 4.80 -15.30
C SER A 15 2.54 5.21 -15.39
N SER A 16 1.71 4.46 -16.12
CA SER A 16 0.26 4.71 -16.21
C SER A 16 -0.47 4.43 -14.89
N ILE A 17 -0.06 3.35 -14.20
CA ILE A 17 -0.58 2.99 -12.87
C ILE A 17 -0.21 4.09 -11.86
N GLN A 18 1.05 4.52 -11.86
CA GLN A 18 1.52 5.60 -10.97
C GLN A 18 0.76 6.90 -11.22
N HIS A 19 0.42 7.22 -12.47
CA HIS A 19 -0.36 8.41 -12.78
C HIS A 19 -1.80 8.31 -12.27
N LEU A 20 -2.43 7.13 -12.42
CA LEU A 20 -3.78 6.88 -11.94
C LEU A 20 -3.88 7.02 -10.41
N TRP A 21 -2.90 6.49 -9.67
CA TRP A 21 -2.94 6.46 -8.21
C TRP A 21 -2.39 7.73 -7.55
N PHE A 22 -1.31 8.31 -8.09
CA PHE A 22 -0.54 9.37 -7.43
C PHE A 22 -0.35 10.63 -8.29
N GLY A 23 -0.90 10.67 -9.51
CA GLY A 23 -0.86 11.82 -10.39
C GLY A 23 0.48 12.02 -11.12
N HIS A 24 1.51 11.21 -10.88
CA HIS A 24 2.81 11.28 -11.56
C HIS A 24 3.11 10.02 -12.38
N SER A 25 3.91 10.14 -13.43
CA SER A 25 4.28 9.00 -14.29
C SER A 25 5.69 8.48 -14.05
N ASN A 26 6.36 8.92 -12.99
CA ASN A 26 7.70 8.44 -12.65
C ASN A 26 7.67 6.96 -12.30
N LEU A 27 8.64 6.21 -12.79
CA LEU A 27 8.85 4.80 -12.47
C LEU A 27 9.71 4.72 -11.20
N PRO A 28 9.19 4.25 -10.05
CA PRO A 28 10.00 4.05 -8.86
C PRO A 28 11.01 2.92 -9.10
N LYS A 29 12.18 3.00 -8.45
CA LYS A 29 13.15 1.90 -8.47
C LYS A 29 12.64 0.75 -7.61
N ASP A 30 13.09 -0.47 -7.91
CA ASP A 30 12.72 -1.66 -7.15
C ASP A 30 13.15 -1.52 -5.67
N GLU A 31 14.31 -0.90 -5.42
CA GLU A 31 14.81 -0.62 -4.06
C GLU A 31 13.92 0.39 -3.31
N ASP A 32 13.42 1.43 -3.99
CA ASP A 32 12.55 2.43 -3.38
C ASP A 32 11.21 1.80 -2.97
N PHE A 33 10.64 0.94 -3.82
CA PHE A 33 9.48 0.14 -3.46
C PHE A 33 9.77 -0.76 -2.25
N SER A 34 10.90 -1.48 -2.27
CA SER A 34 11.29 -2.40 -1.20
C SER A 34 11.41 -1.67 0.15
N PHE A 35 12.13 -0.55 0.19
CA PHE A 35 12.29 0.22 1.43
C PHE A 35 10.97 0.86 1.88
N ALA A 36 10.24 1.53 1.00
CA ALA A 36 9.00 2.20 1.36
C ALA A 36 7.96 1.22 1.93
N TYR A 37 7.79 0.05 1.30
CA TYR A 37 6.82 -0.94 1.77
C TYR A 37 7.28 -1.76 2.97
N LYS A 38 8.60 -1.95 3.19
CA LYS A 38 9.09 -2.48 4.48
C LYS A 38 8.73 -1.53 5.62
N VAL A 39 8.90 -0.22 5.42
CA VAL A 39 8.50 0.78 6.42
C VAL A 39 6.98 0.79 6.60
N ALA A 40 6.20 0.77 5.52
CA ALA A 40 4.73 0.69 5.61
C ALA A 40 4.27 -0.56 6.36
N LYS A 41 4.91 -1.71 6.10
CA LYS A 41 4.65 -2.97 6.84
C LYS A 41 4.99 -2.84 8.32
N CYS A 42 6.11 -2.21 8.69
CA CYS A 42 6.44 -1.97 10.10
C CYS A 42 5.38 -1.11 10.79
N VAL A 43 4.89 -0.06 10.11
CA VAL A 43 3.86 0.83 10.65
C VAL A 43 2.52 0.11 10.80
N ALA A 44 2.11 -0.64 9.78
CA ALA A 44 0.85 -1.37 9.79
C ALA A 44 0.85 -2.51 10.81
N ALA A 45 2.01 -3.15 11.04
CA ALA A 45 2.13 -4.31 11.92
C ALA A 45 2.41 -3.96 13.39
N VAL A 46 1.98 -2.78 13.87
CA VAL A 46 2.33 -2.27 15.19
C VAL A 46 1.80 -3.16 16.33
N ASP A 47 0.67 -3.82 16.13
CA ASP A 47 0.09 -4.83 17.02
C ASP A 47 0.09 -6.25 16.42
N GLY A 48 0.88 -6.44 15.37
CA GLY A 48 0.92 -7.65 14.55
C GLY A 48 0.35 -7.39 13.15
N LEU A 49 0.57 -8.31 12.21
CA LEU A 49 -0.01 -8.24 10.88
C LEU A 49 -0.94 -9.43 10.68
N HIS A 50 -2.24 -9.17 10.65
CA HIS A 50 -3.28 -10.17 10.43
C HIS A 50 -3.30 -10.64 8.98
N GLU A 51 -3.91 -11.81 8.72
CA GLU A 51 -3.95 -12.43 7.39
C GLU A 51 -4.56 -11.51 6.32
N MET A 52 -5.64 -10.79 6.68
CA MET A 52 -6.31 -9.86 5.78
C MET A 52 -5.46 -8.62 5.47
N GLU A 53 -4.73 -8.10 6.45
CA GLU A 53 -3.78 -6.99 6.26
C GLU A 53 -2.58 -7.45 5.42
N ALA A 54 -2.05 -8.65 5.66
CA ALA A 54 -0.98 -9.23 4.85
C ALA A 54 -1.41 -9.41 3.38
N TYR A 55 -2.63 -9.92 3.15
CA TYR A 55 -3.20 -10.00 1.82
C TYR A 55 -3.41 -8.61 1.20
N ARG A 56 -3.83 -7.63 2.00
CA ARG A 56 -4.02 -6.24 1.58
C ARG A 56 -2.70 -5.60 1.19
N LEU A 57 -1.63 -5.79 1.96
CA LEU A 57 -0.26 -5.34 1.66
C LEU A 57 0.19 -5.82 0.28
N LYS A 58 0.11 -7.13 0.05
CA LYS A 58 0.43 -7.74 -1.25
C LYS A 58 -0.38 -7.11 -2.39
N SER A 59 -1.69 -6.95 -2.15
CA SER A 59 -2.63 -6.39 -3.13
C SER A 59 -2.34 -4.93 -3.45
N ARG A 60 -1.99 -4.11 -2.45
CA ARG A 60 -1.62 -2.70 -2.61
C ARG A 60 -0.36 -2.57 -3.46
N MET A 61 0.70 -3.30 -3.10
CA MET A 61 1.95 -3.31 -3.86
C MET A 61 1.72 -3.73 -5.33
N ALA A 62 0.96 -4.80 -5.55
CA ALA A 62 0.61 -5.24 -6.89
C ALA A 62 -0.21 -4.20 -7.66
N ALA A 63 -1.19 -3.55 -7.00
CA ALA A 63 -2.07 -2.56 -7.61
C ALA A 63 -1.33 -1.31 -8.08
N ILE A 64 -0.18 -0.99 -7.48
CA ILE A 64 0.65 0.15 -7.89
C ILE A 64 1.86 -0.24 -8.75
N GLY A 65 1.92 -1.51 -9.19
CA GLY A 65 2.89 -1.98 -10.17
C GLY A 65 4.24 -2.45 -9.61
N ALA A 66 4.31 -2.74 -8.30
CA ALA A 66 5.53 -3.30 -7.71
C ALA A 66 5.90 -4.66 -8.35
N PRO A 67 7.18 -4.93 -8.63
CA PRO A 67 7.64 -6.24 -9.09
C PRO A 67 7.30 -7.38 -8.13
N SER A 68 6.97 -8.55 -8.66
CA SER A 68 6.71 -9.75 -7.84
C SER A 68 7.87 -10.08 -6.90
N HIS A 69 9.11 -9.95 -7.36
CA HIS A 69 10.28 -10.21 -6.50
C HIS A 69 10.42 -9.20 -5.34
N VAL A 70 10.00 -7.94 -5.53
CA VAL A 70 9.96 -6.94 -4.46
C VAL A 70 8.81 -7.24 -3.50
N ILE A 71 7.66 -7.65 -4.02
CA ILE A 71 6.52 -8.09 -3.18
C ILE A 71 6.93 -9.27 -2.30
N GLU A 72 7.56 -10.30 -2.88
CA GLU A 72 8.07 -11.46 -2.15
C GLU A 72 9.09 -11.06 -1.07
N GLU A 73 9.99 -10.13 -1.39
CA GLU A 73 10.97 -9.60 -0.43
C GLU A 73 10.30 -8.89 0.76
N VAL A 74 9.28 -8.07 0.50
CA VAL A 74 8.52 -7.36 1.55
C VAL A 74 7.66 -8.33 2.36
N GLU A 75 7.02 -9.32 1.72
CA GLU A 75 6.25 -10.37 2.39
C GLU A 75 7.14 -11.15 3.37
N ALA A 76 8.37 -11.50 2.95
CA ALA A 76 9.34 -12.23 3.77
C ALA A 76 10.03 -11.41 4.86
N PHE A 77 9.94 -10.07 4.81
CA PHE A 77 10.58 -9.20 5.80
C PHE A 77 9.95 -9.35 7.19
N ASP A 78 10.75 -9.74 8.18
CA ASP A 78 10.31 -9.90 9.57
C ASP A 78 10.29 -8.55 10.29
N VAL A 79 9.10 -8.12 10.69
CA VAL A 79 8.86 -6.86 11.41
C VAL A 79 8.92 -7.01 12.92
N SER A 80 8.87 -8.24 13.47
CA SER A 80 8.73 -8.50 14.90
C SER A 80 9.93 -8.03 15.75
N SER A 81 11.08 -7.84 15.11
CA SER A 81 12.32 -7.41 15.76
C SER A 81 12.78 -6.00 15.37
N VAL A 82 12.00 -5.30 14.52
CA VAL A 82 12.41 -4.00 13.99
C VAL A 82 12.19 -2.91 15.03
N THR A 83 13.26 -2.21 15.38
CA THR A 83 13.21 -1.04 16.27
C THR A 83 12.78 0.22 15.52
N ALA A 84 12.30 1.23 16.25
CA ALA A 84 12.01 2.57 15.72
C ALA A 84 13.19 3.17 14.93
N LYS A 85 14.42 2.93 15.40
CA LYS A 85 15.64 3.39 14.72
C LYS A 85 15.86 2.67 13.40
N GLU A 86 15.72 1.35 13.37
CA GLU A 86 15.89 0.56 12.14
C GLU A 86 14.79 0.88 11.11
N MET A 87 13.57 1.14 11.56
CA MET A 87 12.50 1.65 10.70
C MET A 87 12.87 3.00 10.08
N PHE A 88 13.41 3.94 10.86
CA PHE A 88 13.89 5.22 10.35
C PHE A 88 15.08 5.07 9.39
N ASP A 89 16.01 4.15 9.68
CA ASP A 89 17.15 3.84 8.83
C ASP A 89 16.69 3.24 7.49
N LEU A 90 15.63 2.41 7.47
CA LEU A 90 14.98 1.93 6.25
C LEU A 90 14.35 3.07 5.46
N PHE A 91 13.60 3.95 6.12
CA PHE A 91 12.99 5.12 5.48
C PHE A 91 14.04 6.06 4.86
N SER A 92 15.18 6.22 5.52
CA SER A 92 16.28 7.05 5.04
C SER A 92 16.90 6.52 3.75
N LYS A 93 16.80 5.21 3.47
CA LYS A 93 17.30 4.56 2.25
C LYS A 93 16.43 4.77 1.02
N VAL A 94 15.20 5.28 1.17
CA VAL A 94 14.36 5.67 0.02
C VAL A 94 15.02 6.86 -0.69
N ASP A 95 15.39 6.69 -1.96
CA ASP A 95 16.20 7.64 -2.74
C ASP A 95 15.35 8.80 -3.28
N VAL A 96 14.97 9.71 -2.38
CA VAL A 96 14.20 10.91 -2.69
C VAL A 96 14.90 12.16 -2.13
N PRO A 97 14.81 13.31 -2.82
CA PRO A 97 15.33 14.57 -2.30
C PRO A 97 14.74 14.92 -0.93
N ASP A 98 15.53 15.54 -0.05
CA ASP A 98 15.12 15.89 1.32
C ASP A 98 13.81 16.69 1.35
N MET A 99 13.61 17.61 0.42
CA MET A 99 12.39 18.42 0.31
C MET A 99 11.12 17.60 0.03
N MET A 100 11.27 16.36 -0.46
CA MET A 100 10.18 15.45 -0.79
C MET A 100 9.96 14.39 0.30
N LYS A 101 10.84 14.29 1.32
CA LYS A 101 10.74 13.26 2.37
C LYS A 101 9.43 13.31 3.14
N ALA A 102 8.88 14.49 3.40
CA ALA A 102 7.56 14.63 4.03
C ALA A 102 6.44 14.02 3.18
N GLY A 103 6.49 14.20 1.85
CA GLY A 103 5.55 13.56 0.92
C GLY A 103 5.71 12.04 0.88
N THR A 104 6.95 11.53 0.94
CA THR A 104 7.23 10.10 1.04
C THR A 104 6.73 9.51 2.37
N ALA A 105 6.88 10.22 3.48
CA ALA A 105 6.32 9.81 4.77
C ALA A 105 4.78 9.76 4.71
N ALA A 106 4.14 10.75 4.09
CA ALA A 106 2.69 10.75 3.87
C ALA A 106 2.23 9.56 3.00
N PHE A 107 2.95 9.27 1.92
CA PHE A 107 2.70 8.08 1.08
C PHE A 107 2.80 6.77 1.89
N ILE A 108 3.88 6.60 2.67
CA ILE A 108 4.08 5.42 3.50
C ILE A 108 2.97 5.28 4.55
N ALA A 109 2.58 6.39 5.19
CA ALA A 109 1.49 6.40 6.16
C ALA A 109 0.15 6.03 5.51
N TYR A 110 -0.14 6.57 4.32
CA TYR A 110 -1.34 6.22 3.54
C TYR A 110 -1.37 4.74 3.18
N GLU A 111 -0.26 4.16 2.73
CA GLU A 111 -0.17 2.73 2.43
C GLU A 111 -0.32 1.89 3.70
N ALA A 112 0.30 2.27 4.81
CA ALA A 112 0.16 1.57 6.08
C ALA A 112 -1.29 1.56 6.58
N LEU A 113 -1.97 2.71 6.59
CA LEU A 113 -3.39 2.83 6.93
C LEU A 113 -4.27 1.99 6.00
N SER A 114 -3.98 2.02 4.69
CA SER A 114 -4.70 1.23 3.68
C SER A 114 -4.50 -0.27 3.82
N VAL A 115 -3.39 -0.69 4.45
CA VAL A 115 -3.09 -2.07 4.82
C VAL A 115 -3.82 -2.45 6.10
N SER A 116 -3.76 -1.61 7.13
CA SER A 116 -4.37 -1.87 8.45
C SER A 116 -5.89 -1.99 8.38
N ILE A 117 -6.56 -1.24 7.50
CA ILE A 117 -8.00 -1.43 7.24
C ILE A 117 -8.35 -2.73 6.49
N GLY A 118 -7.42 -3.69 6.41
CA GLY A 118 -7.54 -4.91 5.62
C GLY A 118 -8.73 -5.79 5.98
N ASP A 119 -9.14 -5.77 7.26
CA ASP A 119 -10.35 -6.43 7.77
C ASP A 119 -11.64 -5.61 7.56
N GLY A 120 -11.50 -4.35 7.12
CA GLY A 120 -12.57 -3.44 6.77
C GLY A 120 -12.89 -2.38 7.81
N GLU A 121 -12.20 -2.35 8.95
CA GLU A 121 -12.34 -1.34 10.00
C GLU A 121 -10.97 -0.80 10.42
N LEU A 122 -10.93 0.40 10.99
CA LEU A 122 -9.72 0.95 11.58
C LEU A 122 -10.10 1.47 12.95
N SER A 123 -9.63 0.82 13.99
CA SER A 123 -9.98 1.16 15.37
C SER A 123 -9.23 2.41 15.84
N ASP A 124 -9.78 3.07 16.86
CA ASP A 124 -9.10 4.19 17.52
C ASP A 124 -7.74 3.78 18.09
N LYS A 125 -7.64 2.53 18.58
CA LYS A 125 -6.40 1.97 19.13
C LYS A 125 -5.32 1.86 18.05
N GLU A 126 -5.63 1.21 16.92
CA GLU A 126 -4.71 1.09 15.79
C GLU A 126 -4.32 2.49 15.28
N THR A 127 -5.28 3.40 15.15
CA THR A 127 -5.02 4.76 14.69
C THR A 127 -4.00 5.50 15.59
N ILE A 128 -4.11 5.38 16.92
CA ILE A 128 -3.17 5.98 17.88
C ILE A 128 -1.77 5.35 17.77
N GLU A 129 -1.70 4.02 17.62
CA GLU A 129 -0.44 3.28 17.52
C GLU A 129 0.27 3.61 16.19
N LEU A 130 -0.47 3.63 15.07
CA LEU A 130 0.04 4.05 13.76
C LEU A 130 0.52 5.50 13.78
N ARG A 131 -0.23 6.41 14.42
CA ARG A 131 0.15 7.82 14.55
C ARG A 131 1.52 7.97 15.20
N SER A 132 1.76 7.23 16.28
CA SER A 132 3.04 7.25 17.01
C SER A 132 4.19 6.76 16.14
N SER A 133 3.97 5.68 15.37
CA SER A 133 4.96 5.12 14.45
C SER A 133 5.29 6.05 13.28
N VAL A 134 4.29 6.71 12.72
CA VAL A 134 4.46 7.65 11.59
C VAL A 134 5.09 8.97 12.04
N GLY A 135 4.87 9.39 13.29
CA GLY A 135 5.56 10.55 13.88
C GLY A 135 7.10 10.41 13.85
N ILE A 136 7.63 9.19 13.92
CA ILE A 136 9.07 8.90 13.79
C ILE A 136 9.59 9.31 12.40
N LEU A 137 8.74 9.25 11.37
CA LEU A 137 9.08 9.64 10.00
C LEU A 137 8.98 11.15 9.76
N GLY A 138 8.58 11.93 10.78
CA GLY A 138 8.45 13.39 10.71
C GLY A 138 7.18 13.91 10.04
N LEU A 139 6.15 13.07 9.90
CA LEU A 139 4.84 13.51 9.40
C LEU A 139 4.10 14.33 10.47
N SER A 140 3.44 15.41 10.07
CA SER A 140 2.61 16.19 11.00
C SER A 140 1.30 15.48 11.32
N GLU A 141 0.80 15.70 12.54
CA GLU A 141 -0.45 15.09 13.01
C GLU A 141 -1.66 15.44 12.13
N ASN A 142 -1.77 16.70 11.70
CA ASN A 142 -2.87 17.13 10.84
C ASN A 142 -2.91 16.35 9.51
N ILE A 143 -1.75 16.11 8.90
CA ILE A 143 -1.69 15.33 7.65
C ILE A 143 -2.02 13.87 7.91
N PHE A 144 -1.58 13.30 9.03
CA PHE A 144 -1.95 11.95 9.41
C PHE A 144 -3.47 11.81 9.57
N ASP A 145 -4.12 12.75 10.26
CA ASP A 145 -5.57 12.74 10.47
C ASP A 145 -6.35 12.89 9.15
N ASP A 146 -5.87 13.74 8.24
CA ASP A 146 -6.43 13.85 6.89
C ASP A 146 -6.30 12.52 6.12
N LEU A 147 -5.16 11.82 6.23
CA LEU A 147 -4.97 10.52 5.58
C LEU A 147 -5.88 9.42 6.15
N VAL A 148 -6.12 9.41 7.47
CA VAL A 148 -7.08 8.49 8.09
C VAL A 148 -8.46 8.68 7.47
N ASN A 149 -8.93 9.93 7.36
CA ASN A 149 -10.22 10.24 6.75
C ASN A 149 -10.29 9.78 5.29
N VAL A 150 -9.25 10.04 4.50
CA VAL A 150 -9.17 9.58 3.10
C VAL A 150 -9.29 8.07 3.00
N VAL A 151 -8.56 7.30 3.81
CA VAL A 151 -8.60 5.83 3.77
C VAL A 151 -9.99 5.29 4.12
N LEU A 152 -10.64 5.87 5.14
CA LEU A 152 -12.00 5.50 5.52
C LEU A 152 -13.02 5.80 4.41
N GLU A 153 -12.93 6.97 3.77
CA GLU A 153 -13.77 7.37 2.65
C GLU A 153 -13.57 6.46 1.43
N GLU A 154 -12.30 6.19 1.06
CA GLU A 154 -11.96 5.30 -0.05
C GLU A 154 -12.50 3.89 0.16
N GLU A 155 -12.38 3.35 1.37
CA GLU A 155 -12.87 2.02 1.71
C GLU A 155 -14.41 1.96 1.67
N ALA A 156 -15.10 2.99 2.19
CA ALA A 156 -16.55 3.11 2.08
C ALA A 156 -17.02 3.18 0.62
N ILE A 157 -16.35 3.97 -0.22
CA ILE A 157 -16.63 4.08 -1.65
C ILE A 157 -16.34 2.75 -2.36
N ARG A 158 -15.26 2.06 -2.01
CA ARG A 158 -14.92 0.74 -2.53
C ARG A 158 -16.01 -0.28 -2.23
N LYS A 159 -16.45 -0.38 -0.97
CA LYS A 159 -17.54 -1.27 -0.54
C LYS A 159 -18.84 -0.94 -1.29
N LYS A 160 -19.21 0.34 -1.39
CA LYS A 160 -20.38 0.80 -2.16
C LYS A 160 -20.30 0.40 -3.63
N ARG A 161 -19.15 0.63 -4.29
CA ARG A 161 -18.92 0.27 -5.70
C ARG A 161 -19.06 -1.24 -5.90
N ILE A 162 -18.44 -2.05 -5.05
CA ILE A 162 -18.56 -3.51 -5.12
C ILE A 162 -20.02 -3.94 -4.96
N GLY A 163 -20.74 -3.40 -3.96
CA GLY A 163 -22.15 -3.70 -3.73
C GLY A 163 -23.03 -3.40 -4.95
N ILE A 164 -22.87 -2.23 -5.58
CA ILE A 164 -23.63 -1.85 -6.79
C ILE A 164 -23.35 -2.80 -7.94
N ILE A 165 -22.07 -3.11 -8.20
CA ILE A 165 -21.70 -3.96 -9.33
C ILE A 165 -22.14 -5.41 -9.09
N SER A 166 -21.96 -5.95 -7.89
CA SER A 166 -22.38 -7.31 -7.53
C SER A 166 -23.90 -7.47 -7.52
N ALA A 167 -24.65 -6.44 -7.13
CA ALA A 167 -26.11 -6.47 -7.18
C ALA A 167 -26.66 -6.64 -8.61
N ALA A 168 -25.94 -6.15 -9.62
CA ALA A 168 -26.32 -6.31 -11.02
C ALA A 168 -26.26 -7.78 -11.53
N TYR A 169 -25.63 -8.70 -10.77
CA TYR A 169 -25.47 -10.12 -11.13
C TYR A 169 -26.20 -11.08 -10.16
N GLY A 170 -27.07 -10.58 -9.28
CA GLY A 170 -27.85 -11.44 -8.37
C GLY A 170 -27.25 -11.67 -6.98
N GLY A 171 -26.25 -10.87 -6.58
CA GLY A 171 -25.70 -10.85 -5.22
C GLY A 171 -24.24 -11.32 -5.13
N SER A 172 -23.54 -10.92 -4.07
CA SER A 172 -22.12 -11.22 -3.83
C SER A 172 -21.85 -12.65 -3.31
N GLU A 173 -22.89 -13.47 -3.14
CA GLU A 173 -22.79 -14.78 -2.49
C GLU A 173 -22.33 -15.92 -3.42
N SER A 174 -22.26 -15.70 -4.73
CA SER A 174 -22.03 -16.80 -5.68
C SER A 174 -20.58 -17.30 -5.75
N GLY A 175 -19.60 -16.61 -5.14
CA GLY A 175 -18.17 -16.96 -5.26
C GLY A 175 -17.59 -16.85 -6.69
N ASP A 176 -18.43 -16.70 -7.70
CA ASP A 176 -18.09 -16.58 -9.11
C ASP A 176 -17.75 -15.13 -9.49
N SER A 177 -16.68 -14.96 -10.27
CA SER A 177 -16.37 -13.66 -10.86
C SER A 177 -17.37 -13.36 -11.97
N PHE A 178 -18.18 -12.33 -11.78
CA PHE A 178 -19.08 -11.82 -12.81
C PHE A 178 -18.36 -11.16 -14.00
N ARG A 179 -17.03 -10.94 -13.91
CA ARG A 179 -16.28 -10.09 -14.86
C ARG A 179 -15.74 -10.84 -16.06
N PHE A 180 -15.21 -12.05 -15.85
CA PHE A 180 -14.49 -12.80 -16.88
C PHE A 180 -14.75 -14.29 -16.72
N LYS A 181 -14.77 -15.02 -17.84
CA LYS A 181 -14.78 -16.48 -17.80
C LYS A 181 -13.47 -16.95 -17.16
N HIS A 182 -13.57 -17.71 -16.09
CA HIS A 182 -12.43 -18.41 -15.53
C HIS A 182 -12.09 -19.58 -16.45
N SER A 183 -10.89 -19.56 -17.04
CA SER A 183 -10.27 -20.78 -17.56
C SER A 183 -9.72 -21.56 -16.38
N ALA A 184 -10.24 -22.77 -16.17
CA ALA A 184 -9.70 -23.74 -15.23
C ALA A 184 -8.29 -24.19 -15.63
#